data_AF-A0A9D4HHQ5-F1
#
_entry.id   AF-A0A9D4HHQ5-F1
#
_cell.length_a   1.000
_cell.length_b   1.000
_cell.length_c   1.000
_cell.angle_alpha   90.00
_cell.angle_beta   90.00
_cell.angle_gamma   90.00
#
_symmetry.space_group_name_H-M   'P 1'
#
loop_
_entity.id
_entity.type
_entity.pdbx_description
1 polymer ?
#
loop_
_entity_poly.entity_id
_entity_poly.type
_entity_poly.pdbx_seq_one_letter_code
_entity_poly.pdbx_strand_id
1 'polypeptide(L)' 'METHSKCNFDYLELFNGPNASSPPIGKYCGEAPPKGFQSQSNSVGIVFITDQSQSAMGFRMTYTFTQGRNRYKNVPFFM' A
#
# COMPACT_ATOMS: atom_id res chain seq x y z
N MET A 1 -4.19 9.17 -6.32
CA MET A 1 -3.57 8.57 -7.52
C MET A 1 -4.51 8.78 -8.68
N GLU A 2 -4.03 8.67 -9.92
CA GLU A 2 -4.89 8.75 -11.10
C GLU A 2 -5.98 7.66 -11.10
N THR A 3 -7.21 8.03 -11.47
CA THR A 3 -8.31 7.07 -11.59
C THR A 3 -8.26 6.38 -12.95
N HIS A 4 -7.98 5.08 -12.95
CA HIS A 4 -7.90 4.30 -14.19
C HIS A 4 -8.42 2.87 -13.99
N SER A 5 -9.21 2.36 -14.95
CA SER A 5 -9.88 1.05 -14.83
C SER A 5 -8.93 -0.14 -14.66
N LYS A 6 -7.68 -0.01 -15.14
CA LYS A 6 -6.61 -1.02 -15.01
C LYS A 6 -5.45 -0.57 -14.10
N CYS A 7 -5.53 0.63 -13.51
CA CYS A 7 -4.45 1.23 -12.72
C CYS A 7 -3.09 1.21 -13.45
N ASN A 8 -3.01 1.77 -14.66
CA ASN A 8 -1.78 1.67 -15.49
C ASN A 8 -0.85 2.88 -15.36
N PHE A 9 -1.33 3.99 -14.78
CA PHE A 9 -0.59 5.23 -14.63
C PHE A 9 -0.08 5.35 -13.19
N ASP A 10 -0.67 6.23 -12.39
CA ASP A 10 -0.37 6.34 -10.97
C ASP A 10 -1.05 5.23 -10.15
N TYR A 11 -0.26 4.42 -9.44
CA TYR A 11 -0.79 3.37 -8.57
C TYR A 11 0.14 2.99 -7.42
N LEU A 12 -0.48 2.36 -6.42
CA LEU A 12 0.17 1.71 -5.29
C LEU A 12 0.01 0.20 -5.42
N GLU A 13 1.10 -0.55 -5.33
CA GLU A 13 1.08 -2.00 -5.29
C GLU A 13 1.70 -2.51 -3.99
N LEU A 14 0.99 -3.41 -3.32
CA LEU A 14 1.35 -3.94 -2.02
C LEU A 14 1.69 -5.42 -2.13
N PHE A 15 2.70 -5.88 -1.39
CA PHE A 15 3.20 -7.25 -1.43
C PHE A 15 3.36 -7.86 -0.04
N ASN A 16 3.04 -9.15 0.10
CA ASN A 16 3.22 -9.97 1.31
C ASN A 16 4.68 -10.39 1.50
N GLY A 17 5.57 -9.42 1.69
CA GLY A 17 7.00 -9.64 1.90
C GLY A 17 7.79 -8.37 1.66
N PRO A 18 9.13 -8.41 1.66
CA PRO A 18 9.95 -7.20 1.69
C PRO A 18 9.99 -6.41 0.37
N ASN A 19 9.58 -6.98 -0.76
CA ASN A 19 9.76 -6.37 -2.09
C ASN A 19 8.78 -6.88 -3.15
N ALA A 20 8.87 -6.34 -4.36
CA ALA A 20 8.01 -6.67 -5.50
C ALA A 20 8.13 -8.12 -6.02
N SER A 21 9.14 -8.88 -5.58
CA SER A 21 9.23 -10.32 -5.86
C SER A 21 8.38 -11.17 -4.91
N SER A 22 7.78 -10.55 -3.88
CA SER A 22 6.90 -11.22 -2.92
C SER A 22 5.47 -11.35 -3.46
N PRO A 23 4.61 -12.24 -2.94
CA PRO A 23 3.24 -12.39 -3.43
C PRO A 23 2.43 -11.08 -3.34
N PRO A 24 1.70 -10.66 -4.39
CA PRO A 24 0.93 -9.42 -4.35
C PRO A 24 -0.27 -9.52 -3.41
N ILE A 25 -0.52 -8.45 -2.67
CA ILE A 25 -1.75 -8.22 -1.90
C ILE A 25 -2.79 -7.56 -2.81
N GLY A 26 -2.38 -6.56 -3.57
CA GLY A 26 -3.27 -5.83 -4.47
C GLY A 26 -2.64 -4.58 -5.07
N LYS A 27 -3.28 -4.08 -6.12
CA LYS A 27 -2.93 -2.88 -6.88
C LYS A 27 -4.06 -1.87 -6.79
N TYR A 28 -3.74 -0.63 -6.45
CA TYR A 28 -4.72 0.40 -6.09
C TYR A 28 -4.42 1.71 -6.81
N CYS A 29 -5.45 2.38 -7.31
CA CYS A 29 -5.37 3.68 -7.94
C CYS A 29 -6.67 4.47 -7.71
N GLY A 30 -6.70 5.73 -8.15
CA GLY A 30 -7.80 6.66 -7.88
C GLY A 30 -7.77 7.27 -6.47
N GLU A 31 -8.96 7.63 -5.99
CA GLU A 31 -9.17 8.35 -4.72
C GLU A 31 -9.76 7.48 -3.60
N ALA A 32 -10.36 6.33 -3.95
CA ALA A 32 -11.00 5.46 -2.98
C ALA A 32 -9.94 4.70 -2.15
N PRO A 33 -9.88 4.87 -0.83
CA PRO A 33 -8.94 4.13 0.00
C PRO A 33 -9.30 2.63 -0.02
N PRO A 34 -8.32 1.72 -0.10
CA PRO A 34 -8.59 0.30 -0.04
C PRO A 34 -9.14 -0.09 1.34
N LYS A 35 -9.90 -1.19 1.38
CA LYS A 35 -10.20 -1.84 2.66
C LYS A 35 -8.89 -2.24 3.33
N GLY A 36 -8.80 -2.05 4.64
CA GLY A 36 -7.64 -2.51 5.41
C GLY A 36 -7.40 -4.00 5.20
N PHE A 37 -6.13 -4.41 5.22
CA PHE A 37 -5.72 -5.80 5.06
C PHE A 37 -4.77 -6.22 6.19
N GLN A 38 -4.68 -7.51 6.43
CA GLN A 38 -3.69 -8.10 7.31
C GLN A 38 -2.65 -8.84 6.45
N SER A 39 -1.37 -8.53 6.63
CA SER A 39 -0.30 -9.21 5.91
C SER A 39 -0.15 -10.66 6.38
N GLN A 40 0.19 -11.55 5.45
CA GLN A 40 0.55 -12.94 5.75
C GLN A 40 2.05 -13.09 6.10
N SER A 41 2.82 -12.02 5.92
CA SER A 41 4.24 -11.92 6.23
C SER A 41 4.49 -10.92 7.36
N ASN A 42 5.69 -10.98 7.95
CA ASN A 42 6.20 -10.00 8.93
C ASN A 42 6.65 -8.68 8.28
N SER A 43 6.59 -8.60 6.95
CA SER A 43 7.00 -7.47 6.14
C SER A 43 5.98 -7.20 5.04
N VAL A 44 5.82 -5.92 4.70
CA VAL A 44 4.95 -5.46 3.60
C VAL A 44 5.78 -4.60 2.67
N GLY A 45 5.80 -4.99 1.40
CA GLY A 45 6.45 -4.29 0.32
C GLY A 45 5.47 -3.29 -0.26
N ILE A 46 5.92 -2.06 -0.45
CA ILE A 46 5.10 -0.96 -0.93
C ILE A 46 5.82 -0.38 -2.14
N VAL A 47 5.18 -0.43 -3.31
CA VAL A 47 5.69 0.16 -4.55
C VAL A 47 4.72 1.23 -5.01
N PHE A 48 5.22 2.45 -5.17
CA PHE A 48 4.46 3.57 -5.72
C PHE A 48 5.04 3.92 -7.10
N ILE A 49 4.19 3.86 -8.12
CA ILE A 49 4.52 4.17 -9.52
C ILE A 49 3.72 5.39 -9.94
N THR A 50 4.38 6.29 -10.67
CA THR A 50 3.76 7.47 -11.28
C THR A 50 4.20 7.62 -12.74
N ASP A 51 3.44 8.39 -13.51
CA ASP A 51 3.88 8.85 -14.84
C ASP A 51 4.15 10.36 -14.87
N GLN A 52 4.33 10.92 -16.07
CA GLN A 52 4.70 12.33 -16.28
C GLN A 52 3.50 13.30 -16.24
N SER A 53 2.29 12.82 -15.99
CA SER A 53 1.04 13.56 -16.10
C SER A 53 0.09 13.30 -14.92
N GLN A 54 -0.98 14.11 -14.81
CA GLN A 54 -2.09 13.94 -13.84
C GLN A 54 -1.67 13.59 -12.40
N SER A 55 -1.00 14.51 -11.71
CA SER A 55 -0.62 14.33 -10.32
C SER A 55 -1.78 14.52 -9.33
N ALA A 56 -1.65 13.91 -8.15
CA ALA A 56 -2.61 14.03 -7.04
C ALA A 56 -1.88 14.18 -5.69
N MET A 57 -2.63 14.33 -4.58
CA MET A 57 -2.08 14.52 -3.23
C MET A 57 -1.28 13.32 -2.66
N GLY A 58 -1.14 12.22 -3.41
CA GLY A 58 -0.43 11.03 -2.95
C GLY A 58 -1.28 10.09 -2.10
N PHE A 59 -0.68 9.47 -1.09
CA PHE A 59 -1.33 8.50 -0.21
C PHE A 59 -0.89 8.66 1.24
N ARG A 60 -1.75 8.23 2.16
CA ARG A 60 -1.42 8.07 3.57
C ARG A 60 -1.82 6.69 4.02
N MET A 61 -0.89 5.96 4.63
CA MET A 61 -1.15 4.62 5.15
C MET A 61 -0.77 4.55 6.63
N THR A 62 -1.61 3.86 7.39
CA THR A 62 -1.36 3.53 8.80
C THR A 62 -1.30 2.02 8.94
N TYR A 63 -0.34 1.53 9.72
CA TYR A 63 -0.20 0.12 9.99
C TYR A 63 -0.05 -0.12 11.49
N THR A 64 -0.46 -1.32 11.90
CA THR A 64 -0.26 -1.82 13.26
C THR A 64 0.28 -3.23 13.18
N PHE A 65 1.23 -3.56 14.04
CA PHE A 65 1.67 -4.95 14.16
C PHE A 65 0.67 -5.74 15.00
N THR A 66 0.09 -6.77 14.41
CA THR A 66 -0.65 -7.79 15.16
C THR A 66 0.36 -8.81 15.69
N GLN A 67 0.91 -8.58 16.89
CA GLN A 67 1.65 -9.64 17.57
C GLN A 67 0.62 -10.66 18.08
N GLY A 68 0.86 -11.97 17.89
CA GLY A 68 0.07 -13.03 18.52
C GLY A 68 0.04 -12.96 20.07
N ARG A 69 0.70 -11.95 20.67
CA ARG A 69 0.64 -11.56 22.08
C ARG A 69 0.53 -10.03 22.21
N ASN A 70 -0.66 -9.51 21.97
CA ASN A 70 -1.23 -8.32 22.62
C ASN A 70 -0.27 -7.16 23.02
N ARG A 71 0.29 -6.43 22.05
CA ARG A 71 0.80 -5.04 22.23
C ARG A 71 0.65 -4.27 20.92
N TYR A 72 -0.42 -3.48 20.79
CA TYR A 72 -0.59 -2.53 19.70
C TYR A 72 0.53 -1.47 19.77
N LYS A 73 1.37 -1.38 18.74
CA LYS A 73 2.22 -0.22 18.50
C LYS A 73 1.71 0.49 17.25
N ASN A 74 1.13 1.67 17.44
CA ASN A 74 0.84 2.60 16.35
C ASN A 74 2.17 3.18 15.89
N VAL A 75 2.66 2.74 14.73
CA VAL A 75 3.84 3.34 14.10
C VAL A 75 3.36 4.17 12.92
N PRO A 76 3.34 5.51 13.03
CA PRO A 76 2.92 6.35 11.93
C PRO A 76 4.00 6.32 10.83
N PHE A 77 3.58 6.05 9.60
CA PHE A 77 4.40 6.28 8.40
C PHE A 77 4.01 7.63 7.81
N PHE A 78 4.99 8.51 7.64
CA PHE A 78 4.84 9.79 6.95
C PHE A 78 5.67 9.71 5.67
N MET A 79 5.06 10.07 4.55
CA MET A 79 5.74 10.30 3.28
C MET A 79 5.20 11.59 2.68
#